data_AF-A0A6H1ZJU1-F1
#
_entry.id   AF-A0A6H1ZJU1-F1
#
_cell.length_a   1.000
_cell.length_b   1.000
_cell.length_c   1.000
_cell.angle_alpha   90.00
_cell.angle_beta   90.00
_cell.angle_gamma   90.00
#
_symmetry.space_group_name_H-M   'P 1'
#
loop_
_entity.id
_entity.type
_entity.pdbx_description
1 polymer ?
#
loop_
_entity_poly.entity_id
_entity_poly.type
_entity_poly.pdbx_seq_one_letter_code
_entity_poly.pdbx_strand_id
1 'polypeptide(L)' 'MLCFRDRCYCPFWGECAKGDTCDRALTPLVEKAAEKADLLICMFAEYPECFDDA' A
#
# COMPACT_ATOMS: atom_id res chain seq x y z
N MET A 1 -6.76 -15.65 0.31
CA MET A 1 -7.58 -14.43 0.48
C MET A 1 -7.43 -13.62 -0.80
N LEU A 2 -8.54 -13.21 -1.43
CA LEU A 2 -8.48 -12.31 -2.59
C LEU A 2 -8.34 -10.89 -2.06
N CYS A 3 -7.10 -10.39 -1.98
CA CYS A 3 -6.83 -9.01 -1.59
C CYS A 3 -6.83 -8.11 -2.83
N PHE A 4 -7.10 -6.81 -2.66
CA PHE A 4 -7.14 -5.85 -3.74
C PHE A 4 -5.85 -5.91 -4.58
N ARG A 5 -6.01 -6.24 -5.87
CA ARG A 5 -4.91 -6.44 -6.83
C ARG A 5 -3.86 -7.49 -6.44
N ASP A 6 -4.21 -8.44 -5.57
CA ASP A 6 -3.35 -9.54 -5.12
C ASP A 6 -1.97 -9.06 -4.64
N ARG A 7 -1.93 -7.92 -3.92
CA ARG A 7 -0.69 -7.29 -3.46
C ARG A 7 -0.80 -6.72 -2.05
N CYS A 8 0.35 -6.52 -1.43
CA CYS A 8 0.48 -5.78 -0.16
C CYS A 8 0.77 -4.30 -0.42
N TYR A 9 0.07 -3.45 0.31
CA TYR A 9 0.23 -2.00 0.30
C TYR A 9 0.95 -1.50 1.56
N CYS A 10 1.83 -0.53 1.39
CA CYS A 10 2.63 0.09 2.43
C CYS A 10 1.86 1.27 3.02
N PRO A 11 1.46 1.25 4.30
CA PRO A 11 0.85 2.41 4.97
C PRO A 11 1.89 3.49 5.30
N PHE A 12 3.17 3.13 5.38
CA PHE A 12 4.29 4.02 5.71
C PHE A 12 4.76 4.89 4.53
N TRP A 13 4.05 4.86 3.40
CA TRP A 13 4.44 5.59 2.19
C TRP A 13 4.62 7.10 2.42
N GLY A 14 3.88 7.70 3.36
CA GLY A 14 4.00 9.12 3.69
C GLY A 14 5.35 9.53 4.30
N GLU A 15 6.10 8.58 4.86
CA GLU A 15 7.43 8.78 5.45
C GLU A 15 8.54 8.21 4.55
N CYS A 16 8.19 7.59 3.42
CA CYS A 16 9.13 7.00 2.48
C CYS A 16 9.60 8.05 1.44
N ALA A 17 10.87 8.02 1.03
CA ALA A 17 11.38 8.94 -0.01
C ALA A 17 10.66 8.79 -1.36
N LYS A 18 10.12 7.60 -1.65
CA LYS A 18 9.31 7.35 -2.86
C LYS A 18 7.88 7.89 -2.74
N GLY A 19 7.37 8.11 -1.52
CA GLY A 19 6.07 8.75 -1.32
C GLY A 19 4.93 8.06 -2.09
N ASP A 20 4.10 8.89 -2.71
CA ASP A 20 2.98 8.53 -3.58
C ASP A 20 3.39 7.94 -4.94
N THR A 21 4.68 8.05 -5.31
CA THR A 21 5.21 7.43 -6.54
C THR A 21 5.51 5.94 -6.37
N CYS A 22 5.48 5.43 -5.12
CA CYS A 22 5.64 4.02 -4.83
C CYS A 22 4.43 3.22 -5.32
N ASP A 23 4.68 2.17 -6.10
CA ASP A 23 3.66 1.27 -6.62
C ASP A 23 2.90 0.53 -5.50
N ARG A 24 3.56 0.36 -4.34
CA ARG A 24 2.99 -0.22 -3.12
C ARG A 24 2.35 0.82 -2.20
N ALA A 25 2.33 2.12 -2.52
CA ALA A 25 1.77 3.12 -1.61
C ALA A 25 0.28 2.88 -1.33
N LEU A 26 -0.08 2.81 -0.04
CA LEU A 26 -1.48 2.77 0.40
C LEU A 26 -2.09 4.17 0.31
N THR A 27 -2.26 4.68 -0.90
CA THR A 27 -2.85 6.01 -1.10
C THR A 27 -4.35 6.00 -0.85
N PRO A 28 -4.97 7.16 -0.57
CA PRO A 28 -6.43 7.27 -0.47
C PRO A 28 -7.16 6.82 -1.75
N LEU A 29 -6.49 6.85 -2.91
CA LEU A 29 -7.03 6.33 -4.17
C LEU A 29 -7.10 4.80 -4.17
N VAL A 30 -6.10 4.12 -3.59
CA VAL A 30 -6.10 2.67 -3.41
C VAL A 30 -7.20 2.25 -2.46
N GLU A 31 -7.35 2.94 -1.32
CA GLU A 31 -8.39 2.65 -0.33
C GLU A 31 -9.79 2.74 -0.94
N LYS A 32 -10.09 3.84 -1.63
CA LYS A 32 -11.37 4.01 -2.34
C LYS A 32 -11.58 2.98 -3.45
N ALA A 33 -10.52 2.57 -4.15
CA ALA A 33 -10.62 1.59 -5.21
C ALA A 33 -10.89 0.17 -4.67
N ALA A 34 -10.30 -0.19 -3.52
CA ALA A 34 -10.55 -1.44 -2.83
C ALA A 34 -11.97 -1.49 -2.24
N GLU A 35 -12.41 -0.40 -1.60
CA GLU A 35 -13.78 -0.24 -1.11
C GLU A 35 -14.80 -0.38 -2.25
N LYS A 36 -14.57 0.29 -3.38
CA LYS A 36 -15.43 0.18 -4.57
C LYS A 36 -15.46 -1.24 -5.17
N ALA A 37 -14.37 -1.99 -5.02
CA ALA A 37 -14.26 -3.36 -5.50
C ALA A 37 -14.79 -4.39 -4.50
N ASP A 38 -15.20 -3.98 -3.29
CA ASP A 38 -15.57 -4.86 -2.17
C ASP A 38 -14.47 -5.90 -1.85
N LEU A 39 -13.21 -5.45 -1.91
CA LEU A 39 -12.03 -6.29 -1.64
C LEU A 39 -11.25 -5.78 -0.43
N LEU A 40 -10.72 -6.73 0.35
CA LEU A 40 -9.83 -6.41 1.46
C LEU A 40 -8.48 -5.91 0.96
N ILE A 41 -7.86 -4.99 1.71
CA ILE A 41 -6.51 -4.52 1.44
C ILE A 41 -5.54 -5.30 2.31
N CYS A 42 -4.54 -5.92 1.69
CA CYS A 42 -3.41 -6.46 2.44
C CYS A 42 -2.42 -5.33 2.68
N MET A 43 -2.02 -5.11 3.92
CA MET A 43 -1.10 -4.02 4.29
C MET A 43 0.10 -4.55 5.07
N PHE A 44 1.24 -3.89 4.92
CA PHE A 44 2.41 -4.18 5.75
C PHE A 44 2.13 -3.77 7.20
N ALA A 45 2.41 -4.67 8.15
CA ALA A 45 2.25 -4.41 9.57
C ALA A 45 3.43 -3.62 10.16
N GLU A 46 4.59 -3.71 9.51
CA GLU A 46 5.87 -3.11 9.92
C GLU A 46 6.56 -2.47 8.71
N TYR A 47 7.58 -1.64 8.95
CA TYR A 47 8.36 -1.03 7.88
C TYR A 47 8.96 -2.11 6.96
N PRO A 48 8.66 -2.09 5.65
CA PRO A 48 9.25 -3.05 4.72
C PRO A 48 10.74 -2.73 4.51
N GLU A 49 11.56 -3.74 4.20
CA GLU A 49 13.02 -3.54 3.98
C GLU A 49 13.34 -2.45 2.95
N CYS A 50 12.50 -2.32 1.91
CA CYS A 50 12.65 -1.29 0.88
C CYS A 50 12.41 0.15 1.38
N PHE A 51 12.02 0.33 2.64
CA PHE A 51 11.80 1.63 3.27
C PHE A 51 13.12 2.33 3.62
N ASP A 52 14.17 1.57 3.96
CA ASP A 52 15.49 2.10 4.32
C ASP A 52 16.41 2.35 3.09
N ASP A 53 16.08 1.75 1.94
CA ASP A 53 16.78 1.94 0.67
C ASP A 53 16.41 3.26 -0.06
N ALA A 54 15.95 4.28 0.68
CA ALA A 54 15.34 5.50 0.15
C ALA A 54 16.28 6.71 0.17
#